data_AF-A0A7K5ICD7-F1
#
_entry.id   AF-A0A7K5ICD7-F1
#
_cell.length_a   1.000
_cell.length_b   1.000
_cell.length_c   1.000
_cell.angle_alpha   90.00
_cell.angle_beta   90.00
_cell.angle_gamma   90.00
#
_symmetry.space_group_name_H-M   'P 1'
#
loop_
_entity.id
_entity.type
_entity.pdbx_description
1 polymer ?
#
loop_
_entity_poly.entity_id
_entity_poly.type
_entity_poly.pdbx_seq_one_letter_code
_entity_poly.pdbx_strand_id
1 'polypeptide(L)'
;SEISEDAPPGTVVALLHVQDRDSGQNGEVRCSLDGSIPLGLEKTFNNYYSVVTSRDLDREEVSEYNVTVRASDGGSPPRWSSAVLSLRVLDVNDN
;
A
#
# COMPACT_ATOMS: atom_id res chain seq x y z
N SER A 1 -1.70 6.26 -8.59
CA SER A 1 -1.33 5.00 -9.28
C SER A 1 -2.51 4.50 -10.07
N GLU A 2 -2.26 3.67 -11.07
CA GLU A 2 -3.30 3.11 -11.94
C GLU A 2 -3.09 1.60 -12.06
N ILE A 3 -4.18 0.84 -12.09
CA ILE A 3 -4.16 -0.62 -12.25
C ILE A 3 -5.34 -1.06 -13.10
N SER A 4 -5.15 -2.08 -13.94
CA SER A 4 -6.26 -2.67 -14.70
C SER A 4 -7.14 -3.52 -13.79
N GLU A 5 -8.45 -3.53 -14.03
CA GLU A 5 -9.39 -4.39 -13.30
C GLU A 5 -9.12 -5.89 -13.48
N ASP A 6 -8.61 -6.31 -14.64
CA ASP A 6 -8.23 -7.70 -14.95
C ASP A 6 -6.86 -8.08 -14.37
N ALA A 7 -6.28 -7.22 -13.53
CA ALA A 7 -5.04 -7.52 -12.83
C ALA A 7 -5.28 -8.67 -11.82
N PRO A 8 -4.58 -9.81 -11.95
CA PRO A 8 -4.80 -10.93 -11.05
C PRO A 8 -4.40 -10.56 -9.61
N PRO A 9 -4.97 -11.23 -8.60
CA PRO A 9 -4.54 -11.10 -7.21
C PRO A 9 -3.03 -11.36 -7.07
N GLY A 10 -2.34 -10.51 -6.31
CA GLY A 10 -0.89 -10.50 -6.15
C GLY A 10 -0.16 -9.53 -7.07
N THR A 11 -0.88 -8.77 -7.90
CA THR A 11 -0.28 -7.76 -8.77
C THR A 11 0.22 -6.57 -7.95
N VAL A 12 1.48 -6.17 -8.15
CA VAL A 12 2.08 -5.02 -7.48
C VAL A 12 1.53 -3.73 -8.08
N VAL A 13 0.87 -2.94 -7.25
CA VAL A 13 0.25 -1.65 -7.59
C VAL A 13 1.22 -0.49 -7.36
N ALA A 14 1.93 -0.53 -6.23
CA ALA A 14 2.83 0.53 -5.81
C ALA A 14 3.92 -0.01 -4.90
N LEU A 15 5.10 0.62 -4.95
CA LEU A 15 6.20 0.35 -4.04
C LEU A 15 6.36 1.55 -3.10
N LEU A 16 6.31 1.27 -1.81
CA LEU A 16 6.48 2.23 -0.74
C LEU A 16 7.85 2.03 -0.12
N HIS A 17 8.57 3.13 0.10
CA HIS A 17 9.84 3.11 0.81
C HIS A 17 9.70 3.86 2.12
N VAL A 18 10.05 3.19 3.21
CA VAL A 18 9.90 3.73 4.56
C VAL A 18 11.29 4.02 5.10
N GLN A 19 11.61 5.31 5.19
CA GLN A 19 12.89 5.76 5.70
C GLN A 19 12.75 6.20 7.15
N ASP A 20 13.33 5.43 8.07
CA ASP A 20 13.53 5.86 9.44
C ASP A 20 14.82 6.69 9.53
N ARG A 21 14.72 7.89 10.10
CA ARG A 21 15.85 8.84 10.17
C ARG A 21 16.76 8.54 11.37
N ASP A 22 16.31 7.70 12.30
CA ASP A 22 17.08 7.24 13.44
C ASP A 22 17.77 5.92 13.05
N SER A 23 19.08 6.00 12.83
CA SER A 23 19.93 4.86 12.41
C SER A 23 20.14 3.80 13.50
N GLY A 24 19.21 3.69 14.44
CA GLY A 24 19.27 2.79 15.59
C GLY A 24 18.71 1.40 15.30
N GLN A 25 19.15 0.42 16.10
CA GLN A 25 18.80 -1.01 16.02
C GLN A 25 17.29 -1.34 16.22
N ASN A 26 16.44 -0.31 16.38
CA ASN A 26 14.98 -0.39 16.50
C ASN A 26 14.24 0.12 15.25
N GLY A 27 14.91 0.19 14.09
CA GLY A 27 14.34 0.65 12.80
C GLY A 27 13.28 -0.27 12.18
N GLU A 28 12.60 -1.09 12.99
CA GLU A 28 11.46 -1.89 12.54
C GLU A 28 10.21 -1.02 12.51
N VAL A 29 10.01 -0.35 11.37
CA VAL A 29 8.78 0.38 11.11
C VAL A 29 7.70 -0.59 10.70
N ARG A 30 6.55 -0.56 11.37
CA ARG A 30 5.38 -1.36 11.01
C ARG A 30 4.47 -0.55 10.11
N CYS A 31 4.24 -1.08 8.91
CA CYS A 31 3.28 -0.50 7.98
C CYS A 31 2.00 -1.32 7.92
N SER A 32 0.87 -0.64 7.85
CA SER A 32 -0.45 -1.24 7.72
C SER A 32 -1.31 -0.41 6.77
N LEU A 33 -2.18 -1.09 6.02
CA LEU A 33 -3.25 -0.43 5.28
C LEU A 33 -4.43 -0.20 6.21
N ASP A 34 -5.03 0.98 6.11
CA ASP A 34 -6.25 1.34 6.83
C ASP A 34 -7.47 1.09 5.93
N GLY A 35 -8.53 0.53 6.53
CA GLY A 35 -9.77 0.18 5.84
C GLY A 35 -9.84 -1.23 5.24
N SER A 36 -11.06 -1.64 4.84
CA SER A 36 -11.34 -2.93 4.22
C SER A 36 -11.33 -2.81 2.70
N ILE A 37 -10.13 -2.68 2.13
CA ILE A 37 -9.89 -2.56 0.69
C ILE A 37 -9.38 -3.89 0.09
N PRO A 38 -9.62 -4.18 -1.20
CA PRO A 38 -9.13 -5.38 -1.88
C PRO A 38 -7.62 -5.32 -2.20
N LEU A 39 -6.85 -4.73 -1.28
CA LEU A 39 -5.41 -4.52 -1.40
C LEU A 39 -4.72 -5.08 -0.16
N GLY A 40 -3.51 -5.58 -0.35
CA GLY A 40 -2.62 -6.09 0.67
C GLY A 40 -1.32 -5.29 0.70
N LEU A 41 -0.58 -5.46 1.79
CA LEU A 41 0.75 -4.90 1.94
C LEU A 41 1.74 -6.02 2.21
N GLU A 42 2.75 -6.15 1.36
CA GLU A 42 3.81 -7.13 1.51
C GLU A 42 5.13 -6.44 1.86
N LYS A 43 5.68 -6.78 3.03
CA LYS A 43 7.01 -6.31 3.43
C LYS A 43 8.06 -6.99 2.55
N THR A 44 8.82 -6.17 1.84
CA THR A 44 9.96 -6.61 1.01
C THR A 44 11.27 -6.36 1.77
N PHE A 45 12.41 -6.32 1.08
CA PHE A 45 13.72 -6.05 1.67
C PHE A 45 13.88 -4.57 2.04
N ASN A 46 14.74 -4.29 3.02
CA ASN A 46 15.26 -2.94 3.28
C ASN A 46 14.22 -1.84 3.57
N ASN A 47 13.14 -2.16 4.33
CA ASN A 47 12.01 -1.26 4.62
C ASN A 47 11.20 -0.81 3.39
N TYR A 48 11.27 -1.58 2.32
CA TYR A 48 10.33 -1.46 1.21
C TYR A 48 9.07 -2.29 1.46
N TYR A 49 7.93 -1.74 1.08
CA TYR A 49 6.63 -2.38 1.15
C TYR A 49 5.96 -2.33 -0.21
N SER A 50 5.48 -3.46 -0.70
CA SER A 50 4.74 -3.56 -1.95
C SER A 50 3.25 -3.57 -1.64
N VAL A 51 2.50 -2.65 -2.23
CA VAL A 51 1.05 -2.69 -2.23
C VAL A 51 0.64 -3.63 -3.35
N VAL A 52 -0.09 -4.69 -3.02
CA VAL A 52 -0.51 -5.72 -3.96
C VAL A 52 -2.02 -5.86 -3.98
N THR A 53 -2.60 -6.30 -5.09
CA THR A 53 -4.01 -6.71 -5.12
C THR A 53 -4.20 -7.95 -4.26
N SER A 54 -5.19 -7.94 -3.35
CA SER A 54 -5.50 -9.12 -2.54
C SER A 54 -6.68 -9.92 -3.09
N ARG A 55 -7.49 -9.27 -3.94
CA ARG A 55 -8.66 -9.82 -4.63
C ARG A 55 -8.78 -9.17 -6.00
N ASP A 56 -9.68 -9.72 -6.81
CA ASP A 56 -10.06 -9.14 -8.10
C ASP A 56 -10.62 -7.73 -7.88
N LEU A 57 -10.35 -6.86 -8.84
CA LEU A 57 -10.83 -5.49 -8.86
C LEU A 57 -11.97 -5.41 -9.87
N ASP A 58 -13.02 -4.68 -9.51
CA ASP A 58 -14.18 -4.46 -10.38
C ASP A 58 -14.34 -2.94 -10.52
N ARG A 59 -14.12 -2.42 -11.73
CA ARG A 59 -14.20 -0.98 -12.00
C ARG A 59 -15.63 -0.47 -11.81
N GLU A 60 -16.64 -1.25 -12.20
CA GLU A 60 -18.05 -0.92 -12.04
C GLU A 60 -18.48 -0.85 -10.58
N GLU A 61 -17.89 -1.66 -9.71
CA GLU A 61 -18.10 -1.56 -8.26
C GLU A 61 -17.35 -0.36 -7.67
N VAL A 62 -16.05 -0.25 -7.93
CA VAL A 62 -15.19 0.81 -7.42
C VAL A 62 -14.11 1.21 -8.44
N SER A 63 -14.24 2.41 -8.99
CA SER A 63 -13.28 2.95 -9.97
C SER A 63 -12.07 3.65 -9.36
N GLU A 64 -12.12 4.02 -8.07
CA GLU A 64 -11.00 4.67 -7.37
C GLU A 64 -10.95 4.24 -5.89
N TYR A 65 -9.76 3.86 -5.43
CA TYR A 65 -9.47 3.52 -4.04
C TYR A 65 -8.56 4.58 -3.41
N ASN A 66 -8.94 5.06 -2.23
CA ASN A 66 -8.08 5.91 -1.40
C ASN A 66 -7.41 5.05 -0.32
N VAL A 67 -6.23 4.54 -0.66
CA VAL A 67 -5.46 3.61 0.16
C VAL A 67 -4.66 4.40 1.19
N THR A 68 -5.09 4.37 2.44
CA THR A 68 -4.34 5.03 3.52
C THR A 68 -3.33 4.06 4.10
N VAL A 69 -2.05 4.36 3.92
CA VAL A 69 -0.95 3.60 4.50
C VAL A 69 -0.52 4.30 5.78
N ARG A 70 -0.44 3.55 6.88
CA ARG A 70 0.08 4.04 8.16
C ARG A 70 1.40 3.35 8.48
N ALA A 71 2.41 4.13 8.82
CA ALA A 71 3.71 3.67 9.27
C ALA A 71 3.90 4.07 10.74
N SER A 72 4.28 3.13 11.60
CA SER A 72 4.56 3.39 13.02
C SER A 72 5.95 2.89 13.39
N ASP A 73 6.72 3.72 14.10
CA ASP A 73 7.98 3.32 14.70
C ASP A 73 7.76 2.46 15.96
N GLY A 74 8.84 1.83 16.43
CA GLY A 74 8.89 1.09 17.69
C GLY A 74 9.29 1.95 18.90
N GLY A 75 9.22 3.28 18.78
CA GLY A 75 9.64 4.22 19.82
C GLY A 75 8.72 4.21 21.05
N SER A 76 9.16 4.88 22.12
CA SER A 76 8.35 5.10 23.34
C SER A 76 8.50 6.57 23.78
N PRO A 77 7.51 7.44 23.52
CA PRO A 77 6.22 7.16 22.87
C PRO A 77 6.36 6.84 21.37
N PRO A 78 5.48 6.00 20.80
CA PRO A 78 5.55 5.64 19.39
C PRO A 78 5.15 6.83 18.52
N ARG A 79 5.92 7.10 17.46
CA ARG A 79 5.54 8.04 16.41
C ARG A 79 5.00 7.28 15.21
N TRP A 80 4.01 7.89 14.57
CA TRP A 80 3.41 7.34 13.37
C TRP A 80 3.21 8.44 12.34
N SER A 81 3.24 8.05 11.08
CA SER A 81 2.90 8.86 9.93
C SER A 81 1.90 8.11 9.06
N SER A 82 1.15 8.84 8.24
CA SER A 82 0.28 8.24 7.25
C SER A 82 0.43 8.93 5.91
N ALA A 83 0.18 8.17 4.85
CA ALA A 83 0.16 8.65 3.47
C ALA A 83 -1.08 8.09 2.78
N VAL A 84 -1.69 8.88 1.91
CA VAL A 84 -2.83 8.47 1.11
C VAL A 84 -2.36 8.22 -0.31
N LEU A 85 -2.63 7.02 -0.83
CA LEU A 85 -2.38 6.62 -2.19
C LEU A 85 -3.72 6.51 -2.92
N SER A 86 -3.96 7.42 -3.86
CA SER A 86 -5.10 7.33 -4.77
C SER A 86 -4.76 6.34 -5.90
N LEU A 87 -5.54 5.26 -5.96
CA LEU A 87 -5.43 4.20 -6.95
C LEU A 87 -6.66 4.24 -7.84
N ARG A 88 -6.45 4.43 -9.14
CA ARG A 88 -7.52 4.36 -10.14
C ARG A 88 -7.55 2.99 -10.79
N VAL A 89 -8.74 2.40 -10.87
CA VAL A 89 -8.96 1.17 -11.65
C VAL A 89 -9.27 1.58 -13.09
N LEU A 90 -8.45 1.10 -14.01
CA LEU A 90 -8.62 1.27 -15.44
C LEU A 90 -9.43 0.11 -16.00
N ASP A 91 -10.32 0.44 -16.94
CA ASP A 91 -10.96 -0.58 -17.78
C ASP A 91 -9.89 -1.36 -18.52
N VAL A 92 -10.17 -2.61 -18.82
CA VAL A 92 -9.37 -3.35 -19.81
C VAL A 92 -9.43 -2.68 -21.20
N ASN A 93 -10.51 -1.93 -21.49
CA ASN A 93 -10.75 -1.36 -22.81
C ASN A 93 -10.30 0.11 -23.00
N ASP A 94 -9.92 0.80 -21.93
CA ASP A 94 -9.43 2.19 -21.99
C ASP A 94 -7.90 2.18 -22.24
N ASN A 95 -7.51 1.97 -23.51
CA ASN A 95 -6.14 2.21 -24.01
C ASN A 95 -5.88 3.70 -24.26
#